data_AF-A0A554WJV0-F1
#
_entry.id   AF-A0A554WJV0-F1
#
_cell.length_a   1.000
_cell.length_b   1.000
_cell.length_c   1.000
_cell.angle_alpha   90.00
_cell.angle_beta   90.00
_cell.angle_gamma   90.00
#
_symmetry.space_group_name_H-M   'P 1'
#
loop_
_entity.id
_entity.type
_entity.pdbx_description
1 polymer ?
#
loop_
_entity_poly.entity_id
_entity_poly.type
_entity_poly.pdbx_seq_one_letter_code
_entity_poly.pdbx_strand_id
1 'polypeptide(L)'
;MLTTPEAWEWLTADDHALLAQEPPPLGSLFAWLEAQWLEHGPQPWAALREGLRGQPFEALAVALHDSTLALQEGAPPDDEQARADLRRELRELLRRLRIEHLKAQETALLARSASDPAALAQYRRVQAERLALQEKGEMI
;
A
#
# COMPACT_ATOMS: atom_id res chain seq x y z
N MET A 1 -6.57 -19.25 5.31
CA MET A 1 -7.52 -19.10 4.18
C MET A 1 -7.86 -17.62 4.08
N LEU A 2 -7.24 -16.86 3.17
CA LEU A 2 -7.52 -15.42 2.97
C LEU A 2 -8.83 -15.17 2.21
N THR A 3 -9.85 -15.93 2.57
CA THR A 3 -11.26 -15.63 2.32
C THR A 3 -11.91 -14.94 3.51
N THR A 4 -11.18 -14.73 4.61
CA THR A 4 -11.75 -14.11 5.79
C THR A 4 -11.62 -12.59 5.78
N PRO A 5 -12.73 -11.84 5.98
CA PRO A 5 -12.76 -10.38 6.15
C PRO A 5 -11.92 -9.85 7.32
N GLU A 6 -11.41 -10.74 8.16
CA GLU A 6 -10.75 -10.47 9.43
C GLU A 6 -9.39 -9.76 9.27
N ALA A 7 -8.71 -9.87 8.11
CA ALA A 7 -7.45 -9.14 7.90
C ALA A 7 -7.64 -7.60 8.00
N TRP A 8 -8.86 -7.10 7.71
CA TRP A 8 -9.25 -5.71 7.91
C TRP A 8 -9.69 -5.41 9.36
N GLU A 9 -10.14 -6.42 10.11
CA GLU A 9 -10.45 -6.30 11.55
C GLU A 9 -9.19 -6.23 12.42
N TRP A 10 -8.03 -6.64 11.92
CA TRP A 10 -6.78 -6.70 12.70
C TRP A 10 -6.02 -5.38 12.72
N LEU A 11 -6.35 -4.48 11.81
CA LEU A 11 -5.88 -3.10 11.83
C LEU A 11 -6.78 -2.33 12.80
N THR A 12 -6.18 -1.79 13.85
CA THR A 12 -6.92 -0.93 14.78
C THR A 12 -7.42 0.32 14.05
N ALA A 13 -8.44 1.00 14.57
CA ALA A 13 -8.89 2.28 14.00
C ALA A 13 -7.74 3.30 13.87
N ASP A 14 -6.76 3.25 14.77
CA ASP A 14 -5.52 4.01 14.70
C ASP A 14 -4.64 3.59 13.50
N ASP A 15 -4.49 2.28 13.24
CA ASP A 15 -3.73 1.81 12.08
C ASP A 15 -4.42 2.24 10.77
N HIS A 16 -5.75 2.18 10.69
CA HIS A 16 -6.51 2.68 9.55
C HIS A 16 -6.30 4.19 9.34
N ALA A 17 -6.34 4.99 10.42
CA ALA A 17 -6.11 6.42 10.36
C ALA A 17 -4.66 6.77 9.97
N LEU A 18 -3.69 5.95 10.38
CA LEU A 18 -2.28 6.15 10.05
C LEU A 18 -1.99 5.79 8.58
N LEU A 19 -2.65 4.75 8.07
CA LEU A 19 -2.57 4.32 6.68
C LEU A 19 -3.32 5.27 5.73
N ALA A 20 -4.43 5.88 6.16
CA ALA A 20 -5.15 6.90 5.39
C ALA A 20 -4.37 8.22 5.25
N GLN A 21 -3.45 8.51 6.16
CA GLN A 21 -2.53 9.65 6.07
C GLN A 21 -1.36 9.43 5.11
N GLU A 22 -1.20 8.20 4.58
CA GLU A 22 -0.18 7.93 3.57
C GLU A 22 -0.48 8.73 2.29
N PRO A 23 0.52 9.43 1.74
CA PRO A 23 0.38 10.09 0.45
C PRO A 23 -0.15 9.16 -0.65
N PRO A 24 -0.89 9.70 -1.64
CA PRO A 24 -1.24 8.95 -2.83
C PRO A 24 0.00 8.29 -3.45
N PRO A 25 -0.11 7.05 -3.94
CA PRO A 25 -1.35 6.29 -4.20
C PRO A 25 -1.91 5.49 -3.01
N LEU A 26 -1.15 5.33 -1.92
CA LEU A 26 -1.53 4.46 -0.80
C LEU A 26 -2.75 5.00 -0.06
N GLY A 27 -2.77 6.29 0.29
CA GLY A 27 -3.94 6.91 0.91
C GLY A 27 -5.19 6.82 0.04
N SER A 28 -5.05 6.90 -1.30
CA SER A 28 -6.17 6.73 -2.22
C SER A 28 -6.70 5.30 -2.24
N LEU A 29 -5.82 4.30 -2.17
CA LEU A 29 -6.20 2.90 -2.03
C LEU A 29 -6.93 2.64 -0.70
N PHE A 30 -6.38 3.14 0.41
CA PHE A 30 -6.98 2.94 1.74
C PHE A 30 -8.33 3.64 1.89
N ALA A 31 -8.45 4.88 1.40
CA ALA A 31 -9.74 5.59 1.37
C ALA A 31 -10.77 4.84 0.50
N TRP A 32 -10.35 4.24 -0.62
CA TRP A 32 -11.23 3.43 -1.45
C TRP A 32 -11.67 2.14 -0.72
N LEU A 33 -10.75 1.42 -0.08
CA LEU A 33 -11.06 0.22 0.69
C LEU A 33 -12.00 0.52 1.87
N GLU A 34 -11.79 1.65 2.56
CA GLU A 34 -12.69 2.12 3.62
C GLU A 34 -14.09 2.42 3.08
N ALA A 35 -14.21 3.11 1.95
CA ALA A 35 -15.50 3.34 1.30
C ALA A 35 -16.19 2.02 0.94
N GLN A 36 -15.47 1.05 0.36
CA GLN A 36 -16.02 -0.27 0.06
C GLN A 36 -16.52 -1.00 1.33
N TRP A 37 -15.81 -0.86 2.45
CA TRP A 37 -16.23 -1.44 3.72
C TRP A 37 -17.48 -0.76 4.28
N LEU A 38 -17.54 0.58 4.26
CA LEU A 38 -18.70 1.33 4.76
C LEU A 38 -19.96 1.08 3.92
N GLU A 39 -19.82 0.97 2.60
CA GLU A 39 -20.93 0.83 1.67
C GLU A 39 -21.46 -0.62 1.60
N HIS A 40 -20.56 -1.60 1.60
CA HIS A 40 -20.90 -2.99 1.31
C HIS A 40 -20.58 -3.96 2.44
N GLY A 41 -19.90 -3.50 3.48
CA GLY A 41 -19.43 -4.34 4.57
C GLY A 41 -18.30 -5.29 4.14
N PRO A 42 -18.08 -6.37 4.88
CA PRO A 42 -17.06 -7.37 4.56
C PRO A 42 -17.34 -8.04 3.21
N GLN A 43 -16.37 -7.98 2.29
CA GLN A 43 -16.47 -8.55 0.95
C GLN A 43 -15.28 -9.46 0.62
N PRO A 44 -15.47 -10.51 -0.20
CA PRO A 44 -14.37 -11.35 -0.66
C PRO A 44 -13.44 -10.56 -1.59
N TRP A 45 -12.15 -10.91 -1.60
CA TRP A 45 -11.15 -10.30 -2.49
C TRP A 45 -11.59 -10.31 -3.97
N ALA A 46 -12.24 -11.38 -4.43
CA ALA A 46 -12.74 -11.47 -5.79
C ALA A 46 -13.71 -10.33 -6.15
N ALA A 47 -14.55 -9.86 -5.21
CA ALA A 47 -15.45 -8.74 -5.43
C ALA A 47 -14.70 -7.39 -5.43
N LEU A 48 -13.77 -7.20 -4.48
CA LEU A 48 -12.92 -6.01 -4.44
C LEU A 48 -12.08 -5.88 -5.72
N ARG A 49 -11.56 -6.99 -6.25
CA ARG A 49 -10.78 -7.02 -7.49
C ARG A 49 -11.55 -6.50 -8.70
N GLU A 50 -12.87 -6.71 -8.76
CA GLU A 50 -13.68 -6.15 -9.84
C GLU A 50 -13.76 -4.61 -9.74
N GLY A 51 -13.92 -4.06 -8.53
CA GLY A 51 -13.95 -2.62 -8.31
C GLY A 51 -12.60 -1.92 -8.46
N LEU A 52 -11.50 -2.66 -8.29
CA LEU A 52 -10.13 -2.17 -8.48
C LEU A 52 -9.77 -1.97 -9.95
N ARG A 53 -10.46 -2.62 -10.90
CA ARG A 53 -10.09 -2.57 -12.32
C ARG A 53 -10.09 -1.15 -12.87
N GLY A 54 -8.98 -0.76 -13.46
CA GLY A 54 -8.81 0.57 -14.06
C GLY A 54 -8.59 1.69 -13.04
N GLN A 55 -8.52 1.37 -11.73
CA GLN A 55 -8.10 2.33 -10.74
C GLN A 55 -6.59 2.58 -10.84
N PRO A 56 -6.11 3.81 -10.59
CA PRO A 56 -4.68 4.12 -10.65
C PRO A 56 -3.83 3.34 -9.63
N PHE A 57 -4.48 2.76 -8.62
CA PHE A 57 -3.86 1.95 -7.56
C PHE A 57 -4.18 0.45 -7.67
N GLU A 58 -4.76 -0.03 -8.78
CA GLU A 58 -5.08 -1.45 -8.98
C GLU A 58 -3.87 -2.36 -8.74
N ALA A 59 -2.76 -2.09 -9.42
CA ALA A 59 -1.54 -2.89 -9.33
C ALA A 59 -0.97 -2.92 -7.91
N LEU A 60 -1.10 -1.81 -7.18
CA LEU A 60 -0.67 -1.70 -5.79
C LEU A 60 -1.57 -2.55 -4.87
N ALA A 61 -2.88 -2.51 -5.08
CA ALA A 61 -3.83 -3.30 -4.31
C ALA A 61 -3.59 -4.81 -4.49
N VAL A 62 -3.33 -5.25 -5.72
CA VAL A 62 -2.99 -6.66 -6.02
C VAL A 62 -1.68 -7.05 -5.33
N ALA A 63 -0.63 -6.24 -5.47
CA ALA A 63 0.66 -6.53 -4.83
C ALA A 63 0.56 -6.58 -3.30
N LEU A 64 -0.26 -5.71 -2.70
CA LEU A 64 -0.53 -5.70 -1.26
C LEU A 64 -1.26 -6.97 -0.82
N HIS A 65 -2.28 -7.40 -1.58
CA HIS A 65 -3.03 -8.63 -1.29
C HIS A 65 -2.14 -9.86 -1.34
N ASP A 66 -1.39 -10.05 -2.43
CA ASP A 66 -0.49 -11.20 -2.60
C ASP A 66 0.58 -11.25 -1.51
N SER A 67 1.10 -10.09 -1.10
CA SER A 67 2.13 -10.03 -0.07
C SER A 67 1.57 -10.25 1.34
N THR A 68 0.35 -9.79 1.62
CA THR A 68 -0.32 -10.05 2.91
C THR A 68 -0.64 -11.53 3.09
N LEU A 69 -0.97 -12.23 2.00
CA LEU A 69 -1.14 -13.68 2.00
C LEU A 69 0.11 -14.40 2.50
N ALA A 70 1.29 -13.99 2.04
CA ALA A 70 2.56 -14.59 2.45
C ALA A 70 2.90 -14.32 3.93
N LEU A 71 2.51 -13.16 4.48
CA LEU A 71 2.79 -12.80 5.88
C LEU A 71 1.94 -13.59 6.89
N GLN A 72 0.72 -13.97 6.51
CA GLN A 72 -0.21 -14.64 7.42
C GLN A 72 0.03 -16.14 7.59
N GLU A 73 0.89 -16.77 6.77
CA GLU A 73 1.16 -18.21 6.87
C GLU A 73 2.03 -18.58 8.09
N GLY A 74 2.47 -17.61 8.91
CA GLY A 74 3.44 -17.83 10.01
C GLY A 74 3.05 -17.43 11.43
N ALA A 75 1.94 -16.71 11.67
CA ALA A 75 1.67 -16.08 12.97
C ALA A 75 0.47 -16.71 13.74
N PRO A 76 0.65 -17.19 14.99
CA PRO A 76 -0.46 -17.61 15.83
C PRO A 76 -1.30 -16.40 16.27
N PRO A 77 -2.65 -16.49 16.23
CA PRO A 77 -3.54 -15.32 16.40
C PRO A 77 -3.57 -14.70 17.80
N ASP A 78 -3.11 -15.41 18.84
CA ASP A 78 -3.23 -15.02 20.26
C ASP A 78 -1.93 -14.47 20.90
N ASP A 79 -0.90 -14.18 20.10
CA ASP A 79 0.37 -13.67 20.60
C ASP A 79 0.54 -12.17 20.25
N GLU A 80 0.57 -11.30 21.27
CA GLU A 80 0.74 -9.85 21.08
C GLU A 80 2.10 -9.48 20.47
N GLN A 81 3.15 -10.24 20.75
CA GLN A 81 4.45 -10.04 20.13
C GLN A 81 4.40 -10.42 18.65
N ALA A 82 3.77 -11.54 18.31
CA ALA A 82 3.54 -11.92 16.92
C ALA A 82 2.70 -10.88 16.16
N ARG A 83 1.71 -10.27 16.81
CA ARG A 83 0.93 -9.15 16.24
C ARG A 83 1.77 -7.91 16.04
N ALA A 84 2.64 -7.56 16.98
CA ALA A 84 3.54 -6.41 16.87
C ALA A 84 4.56 -6.62 15.74
N ASP A 85 5.07 -7.84 15.57
CA ASP A 85 5.99 -8.21 14.50
C ASP A 85 5.29 -8.20 13.14
N LEU A 86 4.08 -8.74 13.04
CA LEU A 86 3.23 -8.64 11.84
C LEU A 86 2.95 -7.18 11.45
N ARG A 87 2.65 -6.30 12.43
CA ARG A 87 2.48 -4.85 12.19
C ARG A 87 3.77 -4.21 11.67
N ARG A 88 4.94 -4.59 12.19
CA ARG A 88 6.25 -4.11 11.69
C ARG A 88 6.47 -4.57 10.25
N GLU A 89 6.26 -5.85 9.97
CA GLU A 89 6.42 -6.43 8.64
C GLU A 89 5.48 -5.79 7.62
N LEU A 90 4.22 -5.55 7.98
CA LEU A 90 3.27 -4.84 7.13
C LEU A 90 3.74 -3.41 6.82
N ARG A 91 4.26 -2.66 7.80
CA ARG A 91 4.80 -1.31 7.56
C ARG A 91 6.01 -1.33 6.64
N GLU A 92 6.92 -2.29 6.81
CA GLU A 92 8.07 -2.45 5.92
C GLU A 92 7.63 -2.83 4.51
N LEU A 93 6.61 -3.68 4.40
CA LEU A 93 6.03 -4.08 3.13
C LEU A 93 5.41 -2.90 2.38
N LEU A 94 4.57 -2.12 3.06
CA LEU A 94 3.95 -0.91 2.51
C LEU A 94 5.00 0.10 2.05
N ARG A 95 6.07 0.28 2.83
CA ARG A 95 7.20 1.13 2.44
C ARG A 95 7.86 0.63 1.16
N ARG A 96 8.14 -0.67 1.05
CA ARG A 96 8.73 -1.28 -0.15
C ARG A 96 7.85 -1.10 -1.37
N LEU A 97 6.55 -1.36 -1.25
CA LEU A 97 5.58 -1.18 -2.33
C LEU A 97 5.50 0.29 -2.78
N ARG A 98 5.57 1.23 -1.84
CA ARG A 98 5.63 2.67 -2.14
C ARG A 98 6.88 3.03 -2.93
N ILE A 99 8.05 2.53 -2.51
CA ILE A 99 9.31 2.75 -3.22
C ILE A 99 9.23 2.21 -4.65
N GLU A 100 8.71 0.99 -4.84
CA GLU A 100 8.55 0.40 -6.18
C GLU A 100 7.59 1.21 -7.06
N HIS A 101 6.49 1.70 -6.48
CA HIS A 101 5.58 2.58 -7.21
C HIS A 101 6.24 3.90 -7.63
N LEU A 102 7.00 4.54 -6.73
CA LEU A 102 7.74 5.77 -7.05
C LEU A 102 8.77 5.53 -8.15
N LYS A 103 9.47 4.39 -8.16
CA LYS A 103 10.39 4.01 -9.26
C LYS A 103 9.66 3.85 -10.61
N ALA A 104 8.47 3.26 -10.60
CA ALA A 104 7.65 3.13 -11.79
C ALA A 104 7.20 4.52 -12.32
N GLN A 105 6.80 5.42 -11.41
CA GLN A 105 6.48 6.81 -11.77
C GLN A 105 7.70 7.57 -12.30
N GLU A 106 8.87 7.44 -11.67
CA GLU A 106 10.13 8.03 -12.13
C GLU A 106 10.42 7.62 -13.57
N THR A 107 10.29 6.32 -13.88
CA THR A 107 10.51 5.78 -15.22
C THR A 107 9.55 6.38 -16.24
N ALA A 108 8.26 6.46 -15.90
CA ALA A 108 7.24 7.05 -16.75
C ALA A 108 7.45 8.55 -16.98
N LEU A 109 7.85 9.29 -15.95
CA LEU A 109 8.15 10.73 -16.02
C LEU A 109 9.42 11.00 -16.83
N LEU A 110 10.45 10.17 -16.66
CA LEU A 110 11.69 10.29 -17.41
C LEU A 110 11.45 10.08 -18.92
N ALA A 111 10.61 9.11 -19.29
CA ALA A 111 10.22 8.88 -20.68
C ALA A 111 9.51 10.10 -21.31
N ARG A 112 8.78 10.89 -20.52
CA ARG A 112 8.07 12.09 -20.96
C ARG A 112 8.93 13.36 -20.87
N SER A 113 9.98 13.36 -20.07
CA SER A 113 10.85 14.51 -19.80
C SER A 113 11.56 15.07 -21.04
N ALA A 114 11.74 14.26 -22.08
CA ALA A 114 12.33 14.69 -23.36
C ALA A 114 11.46 15.73 -24.09
N SER A 115 10.15 15.77 -23.80
CA SER A 115 9.18 16.66 -24.47
C SER A 115 8.41 17.56 -23.51
N ASP A 116 8.54 17.35 -22.20
CA ASP A 116 7.81 18.10 -21.18
C ASP A 116 8.73 18.55 -20.02
N PRO A 117 9.05 19.86 -19.92
CA PRO A 117 9.83 20.38 -18.80
C PRO A 117 9.10 20.28 -17.45
N ALA A 118 7.77 20.19 -17.43
CA ALA A 118 7.02 19.94 -16.20
C ALA A 118 7.19 18.50 -15.70
N ALA A 119 7.34 17.52 -16.60
CA ALA A 119 7.64 16.14 -16.25
C ALA A 119 8.99 16.00 -15.53
N LEU A 120 10.00 16.81 -15.91
CA LEU A 120 11.29 16.84 -15.22
C LEU A 120 11.17 17.41 -13.79
N ALA A 121 10.34 18.44 -13.59
CA ALA A 121 10.08 18.99 -12.27
C ALA A 121 9.33 17.99 -11.37
N GLN A 122 8.37 17.25 -11.93
CA GLN A 122 7.67 16.17 -11.23
C GLN A 122 8.62 15.02 -10.88
N TYR A 123 9.47 14.59 -11.82
CA TYR A 123 10.48 13.56 -11.58
C TYR A 123 11.36 13.87 -10.37
N ARG A 124 11.86 15.11 -10.25
CA ARG A 124 12.70 15.50 -9.10
C ARG A 124 11.96 15.41 -7.76
N ARG A 125 10.65 15.69 -7.74
CA ARG A 125 9.82 15.56 -6.53
C ARG A 125 9.64 14.09 -6.14
N VAL A 126 9.28 13.25 -7.11
CA VAL A 126 9.11 11.80 -6.91
C VAL A 126 10.43 11.16 -6.45
N GLN A 127 11.56 11.60 -7.03
CA GLN A 127 12.89 11.14 -6.65
C GLN A 127 13.27 11.52 -5.21
N ALA A 128 13.02 12.76 -4.81
CA ALA A 128 13.29 13.21 -3.44
C ALA A 128 12.47 12.42 -2.41
N GLU A 129 11.20 12.13 -2.73
CA GLU A 129 10.33 11.32 -1.89
C GLU A 129 10.83 9.88 -1.75
N ARG A 130 11.27 9.27 -2.88
CA ARG A 130 11.84 7.92 -2.88
C ARG A 130 13.10 7.82 -2.02
N LEU A 131 14.02 8.80 -2.12
CA LEU A 131 15.23 8.83 -1.30
C LEU A 131 14.89 8.95 0.19
N ALA A 132 13.99 9.86 0.56
CA ALA A 132 13.59 10.05 1.95
C ALA A 132 12.96 8.77 2.56
N LEU A 133 12.23 7.99 1.76
CA LEU A 133 11.67 6.71 2.18
C LEU A 133 12.73 5.60 2.30
N GLN A 134 13.77 5.63 1.46
CA GLN A 134 14.89 4.70 1.58
C GLN A 134 15.73 4.98 2.81
N GLU A 135 16.08 6.25 3.07
CA GLU A 135 16.86 6.65 4.25
C GLU A 135 16.12 6.31 5.56
N LYS A 136 14.78 6.46 5.59
CA LYS A 136 13.95 6.03 6.73
C LYS A 136 13.94 4.51 6.95
N GLY A 137 14.19 3.72 5.92
CA GLY A 137 14.26 2.26 6.02
C GLY A 137 15.62 1.73 6.47
N GLU A 138 16.69 2.51 6.33
CA GLU A 138 18.04 2.14 6.79
C GLU A 138 18.26 2.43 8.29
N MET A 139 17.37 3.20 8.94
CA MET A 139 17.49 3.62 10.34
C MET A 139 16.66 2.78 11.36
N ILE A 140 16.01 1.69 10.93
CA ILE A 140 15.13 0.86 11.79
C ILE A 140 15.77 -0.50 12.06
#